data_AF-S4RDZ5-F1
#
_entry.id   AF-S4RDZ5-F1
#
_cell.length_a   1.000
_cell.length_b   1.000
_cell.length_c   1.000
_cell.angle_alpha   90.00
_cell.angle_beta   90.00
_cell.angle_gamma   90.00
#
_symmetry.space_group_name_H-M   'P 1'
#
loop_
_entity.id
_entity.type
_entity.pdbx_description
1 polymer ?
#
loop_
_entity_poly.entity_id
_entity_poly.type
_entity_poly.pdbx_seq_one_letter_code
_entity_poly.pdbx_strand_id
1 'polypeptide(L)'
;QIEEEEPTGYIRLEKFLPMITKVLMERRFNLSGEDAILRAFQVLDSEAKGYLDPEELTRYMTEEGEPFTQEEMEEMLSAAVDPDKNLVFYKDHVSMMAVEEN
;
A
#
# COMPACT_ATOMS: atom_id res chain seq x y z
N GLN A 1 -37.74 -7.46 -11.40
CA GLN A 1 -37.27 -6.20 -10.81
C GLN A 1 -36.06 -6.55 -9.98
N ILE A 2 -34.89 -6.09 -10.39
CA ILE A 2 -33.71 -6.11 -9.52
C ILE A 2 -33.86 -4.80 -8.75
N GLU A 3 -34.26 -4.86 -7.49
CA GLU A 3 -34.12 -3.71 -6.60
C GLU A 3 -32.63 -3.41 -6.54
N GLU A 4 -32.21 -2.28 -7.10
CA GLU A 4 -30.90 -1.74 -6.82
C GLU A 4 -30.88 -1.42 -5.33
N GLU A 5 -30.14 -2.24 -4.57
CA GLU A 5 -29.95 -2.02 -3.15
C GLU A 5 -29.28 -0.66 -2.95
N GLU A 6 -29.93 0.20 -2.18
CA GLU A 6 -29.40 1.47 -1.72
C GLU A 6 -27.96 1.29 -1.18
N PRO A 7 -27.01 2.17 -1.51
CA PRO A 7 -25.65 2.07 -1.01
C PRO A 7 -25.63 2.25 0.51
N THR A 8 -25.56 1.13 1.23
CA THR A 8 -25.56 1.11 2.70
C THR A 8 -24.19 1.41 3.30
N GLY A 9 -23.14 1.53 2.48
CA GLY A 9 -21.74 1.56 2.92
C GLY A 9 -21.20 0.20 3.38
N TYR A 10 -22.05 -0.83 3.45
CA TYR A 10 -21.68 -2.18 3.88
C TYR A 10 -22.04 -3.21 2.81
N ILE A 11 -21.13 -4.14 2.55
CA ILE A 11 -21.39 -5.28 1.66
C ILE A 11 -21.66 -6.54 2.49
N ARG A 12 -22.69 -7.30 2.11
CA ARG A 12 -22.96 -8.61 2.73
C ARG A 12 -21.88 -9.60 2.32
N LEU A 13 -21.42 -10.42 3.26
CA LEU A 13 -20.32 -11.36 3.03
C LEU A 13 -20.60 -12.31 1.85
N GLU A 14 -21.84 -12.75 1.69
CA GLU A 14 -22.26 -13.64 0.59
C GLU A 14 -22.16 -12.98 -0.79
N LYS A 15 -22.23 -11.64 -0.86
CA LYS A 15 -22.00 -10.86 -2.09
C LYS A 15 -20.52 -10.50 -2.25
N PHE A 16 -19.82 -10.24 -1.15
CA PHE A 16 -18.41 -9.91 -1.16
C PHE A 16 -17.55 -11.09 -1.62
N LEU A 17 -17.79 -12.28 -1.09
CA LEU A 17 -16.97 -13.47 -1.37
C LEU A 17 -16.87 -13.80 -2.87
N PRO A 18 -17.96 -13.88 -3.66
CA PRO A 18 -17.86 -14.12 -5.09
C PRO A 18 -17.14 -12.98 -5.83
N MET A 19 -17.33 -11.73 -5.41
CA MET A 19 -16.70 -10.56 -6.01
C MET A 19 -15.18 -10.58 -5.78
N ILE A 20 -14.74 -10.72 -4.53
CA ILE A 20 -13.32 -10.74 -4.20
C ILE A 20 -12.63 -11.99 -4.77
N THR A 21 -13.30 -13.15 -4.74
CA THR A 21 -12.77 -14.38 -5.37
C THR A 21 -12.55 -14.17 -6.86
N LYS A 22 -13.50 -13.57 -7.57
CA LYS A 22 -13.36 -13.24 -8.99
C LYS A 22 -12.21 -12.27 -9.23
N VAL A 23 -12.12 -11.21 -8.43
CA VAL A 23 -11.06 -10.20 -8.53
C VAL A 23 -9.66 -10.80 -8.31
N LEU A 24 -9.53 -11.69 -7.32
CA LEU A 24 -8.30 -12.43 -7.04
C LEU A 24 -7.95 -13.42 -8.16
N MET A 25 -8.93 -14.19 -8.65
CA MET A 25 -8.74 -15.14 -9.76
C MET A 25 -8.36 -14.46 -11.07
N GLU A 26 -8.95 -13.29 -11.34
CA GLU A 26 -8.67 -12.49 -12.53
C GLU A 26 -7.36 -11.68 -12.40
N ARG A 27 -6.63 -11.80 -11.29
CA ARG A 27 -5.41 -11.03 -10.97
C ARG A 27 -5.58 -9.53 -11.20
N ARG A 28 -6.78 -8.98 -10.92
CA ARG A 28 -7.03 -7.54 -11.08
C ARG A 28 -6.32 -6.72 -10.01
N PHE A 29 -5.99 -7.34 -8.88
CA PHE A 29 -4.96 -6.87 -7.96
C PHE A 29 -3.62 -7.48 -8.34
N ASN A 30 -2.93 -6.88 -9.30
CA ASN A 30 -1.51 -7.12 -9.48
C ASN A 30 -0.78 -6.31 -8.40
N LEU A 31 -0.65 -6.90 -7.22
CA LEU A 31 0.30 -6.38 -6.25
C LEU A 31 1.68 -6.46 -6.91
N SER A 32 2.33 -5.31 -7.02
CA SER A 32 3.63 -5.19 -7.66
C SER A 32 4.60 -6.16 -6.99
N GLY A 33 5.35 -6.93 -7.78
CA GLY A 33 6.38 -7.81 -7.23
C GLY A 33 7.40 -7.03 -6.40
N GLU A 34 8.10 -7.73 -5.51
CA GLU A 34 9.10 -7.14 -4.59
C GLU A 34 10.06 -6.18 -5.31
N ASP A 35 10.58 -6.59 -6.46
CA ASP A 35 11.48 -5.81 -7.30
C ASP A 35 10.88 -4.49 -7.83
N ALA A 36 9.57 -4.47 -8.09
CA ALA A 36 8.90 -3.28 -8.60
C ALA A 36 8.66 -2.26 -7.47
N ILE A 37 8.24 -2.73 -6.29
CA ILE A 37 8.07 -1.89 -5.10
C ILE A 37 9.43 -1.36 -4.64
N LEU A 38 10.46 -2.21 -4.61
CA LEU A 38 11.82 -1.81 -4.26
C LEU A 38 12.35 -0.73 -5.20
N ARG A 39 12.16 -0.89 -6.52
CA ARG A 39 12.56 0.13 -7.49
C ARG A 39 11.81 1.45 -7.32
N ALA A 40 10.53 1.40 -6.93
CA ALA A 40 9.78 2.62 -6.65
C ALA A 40 10.42 3.39 -5.48
N PHE A 41 10.75 2.73 -4.37
CA PHE A 41 11.46 3.38 -3.26
C PHE A 41 12.84 3.91 -3.64
N GLN A 42 13.58 3.19 -4.50
CA GLN A 42 14.88 3.66 -5.02
C GLN A 42 14.77 4.92 -5.88
N VAL A 43 13.62 5.18 -6.51
CA VAL A 43 13.38 6.45 -7.22
C VAL A 43 13.15 7.60 -6.23
N LEU A 44 12.54 7.33 -5.07
CA LEU A 44 12.32 8.31 -4.01
C LEU A 44 13.62 8.66 -3.26
N ASP A 45 14.47 7.65 -3.03
CA ASP A 45 15.79 7.78 -2.41
C ASP A 45 16.85 8.20 -3.44
N SER A 46 16.77 9.47 -3.86
CA SER A 46 17.68 10.05 -4.87
C SER A 46 19.17 9.98 -4.50
N GLU A 47 19.48 9.86 -3.21
CA GLU A 47 20.84 9.78 -2.67
C GLU A 47 21.34 8.33 -2.48
N ALA A 48 20.47 7.34 -2.73
CA ALA A 48 20.75 5.92 -2.53
C ALA A 48 21.23 5.58 -1.10
N LYS A 49 20.64 6.25 -0.10
CA LYS A 49 20.87 6.03 1.34
C LYS A 49 20.49 4.61 1.79
N GLY A 50 19.53 3.98 1.13
CA GLY A 50 18.93 2.71 1.55
C GLY A 50 17.78 2.87 2.55
N TYR A 51 17.40 4.11 2.86
CA TYR A 51 16.30 4.46 3.75
C TYR A 51 15.68 5.81 3.32
N LEU A 52 14.47 6.08 3.82
CA LEU A 52 13.83 7.39 3.73
C LEU A 52 13.57 7.94 5.12
N ASP A 53 13.68 9.26 5.24
CA ASP A 53 13.22 9.96 6.44
C ASP A 53 11.68 10.04 6.44
N PRO A 54 10.99 10.01 7.60
CA PRO A 54 9.53 10.08 7.65
C PRO A 54 8.96 11.29 6.91
N GLU A 55 9.63 12.43 7.00
CA GLU A 55 9.25 13.66 6.29
C GLU A 55 9.37 13.50 4.76
N GLU A 56 10.41 12.82 4.27
CA GLU A 56 10.58 12.56 2.83
C GLU A 56 9.46 11.67 2.31
N LEU A 57 9.15 10.59 3.04
CA LEU A 57 8.08 9.67 2.68
C LEU A 57 6.72 10.36 2.70
N THR A 58 6.42 11.13 3.73
CA THR A 58 5.17 11.90 3.82
C THR A 58 5.02 12.86 2.66
N ARG A 59 6.08 13.60 2.33
CA ARG A 59 6.06 14.52 1.20
C ARG A 59 5.69 13.81 -0.10
N TYR A 60 6.36 12.70 -0.42
CA TYR A 60 6.07 11.96 -1.65
C TYR A 60 4.66 11.36 -1.67
N MET A 61 4.19 10.78 -0.55
CA MET A 61 2.88 10.12 -0.49
C MET A 61 1.70 11.08 -0.42
N THR A 62 1.93 12.36 -0.13
CA THR A 62 0.87 13.39 -0.03
C THR A 62 0.89 14.42 -1.15
N GLU A 63 2.00 14.53 -1.90
CA GLU A 63 2.14 15.51 -3.01
C GLU A 63 2.04 14.88 -4.40
N GLU A 64 2.36 13.59 -4.55
CA GLU A 64 2.46 12.92 -5.86
C GLU A 64 1.38 11.86 -6.07
N GLY A 65 0.81 11.77 -7.28
CA GLY A 65 -0.14 10.74 -7.67
C GLY A 65 -1.53 10.89 -7.02
N GLU A 66 -2.01 9.82 -6.39
CA GLU A 66 -3.22 9.83 -5.56
C GLU A 66 -2.79 10.03 -4.10
N PRO A 67 -2.96 11.24 -3.54
CA PRO A 67 -2.36 11.58 -2.26
C PRO A 67 -3.06 10.85 -1.13
N PHE A 68 -2.26 10.35 -0.19
CA PHE A 68 -2.76 9.71 1.01
C PHE A 68 -3.49 10.75 1.88
N THR A 69 -4.55 10.30 2.53
CA THR A 69 -5.14 11.04 3.64
C THR A 69 -4.18 11.05 4.84
N GLN A 70 -4.42 11.97 5.78
CA GLN A 70 -3.62 12.06 7.00
C GLN A 70 -3.64 10.75 7.80
N GLU A 71 -4.81 10.09 7.87
CA GLU A 71 -4.98 8.81 8.56
C GLU A 71 -4.16 7.69 7.89
N GLU A 72 -4.24 7.57 6.57
CA GLU A 72 -3.45 6.58 5.82
C GLU A 72 -1.94 6.81 5.95
N MET A 73 -1.51 8.08 6.00
CA MET A 73 -0.10 8.42 6.22
C MET A 73 0.37 8.06 7.63
N GLU A 74 -0.45 8.30 8.65
CA GLU A 74 -0.16 7.92 10.03
C GLU A 74 -0.05 6.41 10.19
N GLU A 75 -0.97 5.65 9.59
CA GLU A 75 -0.89 4.18 9.57
C GLU A 75 0.37 3.69 8.86
N MET A 76 0.73 4.28 7.71
CA MET A 76 1.94 3.92 6.98
C MET A 76 3.20 4.18 7.81
N LEU A 77 3.33 5.35 8.44
CA LEU A 77 4.49 5.66 9.27
C LEU A 77 4.57 4.77 10.50
N SER A 78 3.43 4.48 11.14
CA SER A 78 3.39 3.59 12.29
C SER A 78 3.84 2.17 11.95
N ALA A 79 3.64 1.71 10.71
CA ALA A 79 4.08 0.40 10.25
C ALA A 79 5.54 0.38 9.77
N ALA A 80 6.01 1.47 9.16
CA ALA A 80 7.27 1.49 8.41
C ALA A 80 8.45 2.13 9.14
N VAL A 81 8.22 2.99 10.14
CA VAL A 81 9.28 3.71 10.86
C VAL A 81 9.92 2.81 11.91
N ASP A 82 11.25 2.68 11.85
CA ASP A 82 12.04 2.03 12.89
C ASP A 82 11.98 2.86 14.19
N PRO A 83 11.56 2.27 15.32
CA PRO A 83 11.31 3.01 16.56
C PRO A 83 12.59 3.55 17.23
N ASP A 84 13.76 2.97 16.94
CA ASP A 84 15.03 3.39 17.53
C ASP A 84 15.74 4.44 16.69
N LYS A 85 15.64 4.32 15.37
CA LYS A 85 16.37 5.17 14.42
C LYS A 85 15.53 6.28 13.80
N ASN A 86 14.20 6.18 13.89
CA ASN A 86 13.25 7.09 13.25
C ASN A 86 13.46 7.18 11.73
N LEU A 87 13.72 6.04 11.09
CA LEU A 87 13.98 5.91 9.64
C LEU A 87 13.11 4.81 9.04
N VAL A 88 12.79 4.94 7.75
CA VAL A 88 12.09 3.91 6.99
C VAL A 88 13.09 3.12 6.15
N PHE A 89 13.48 1.94 6.63
CA PHE A 89 14.30 0.99 5.88
C PHE A 89 13.44 0.23 4.87
N TYR A 90 13.22 0.85 3.72
CA TYR A 90 12.24 0.35 2.74
C TYR A 90 12.53 -1.07 2.24
N LYS A 91 13.78 -1.54 2.23
CA LYS A 91 14.09 -2.94 1.85
C LYS A 91 13.42 -3.96 2.76
N ASP A 92 13.42 -3.70 4.07
CA ASP A 92 12.81 -4.58 5.05
C ASP A 92 11.28 -4.48 5.00
N HIS A 93 10.76 -3.32 4.63
CA HIS A 93 9.33 -3.07 4.48
C HIS A 93 8.75 -3.60 3.16
N VAL A 94 9.52 -3.62 2.08
CA VAL A 94 9.07 -4.07 0.76
C VAL A 94 8.59 -5.53 0.81
N SER A 95 9.28 -6.40 1.55
CA SER A 95 8.85 -7.80 1.71
C SER A 95 7.50 -7.93 2.45
N MET A 96 7.12 -6.95 3.28
CA MET A 96 5.79 -6.90 3.92
C MET A 96 4.70 -6.37 2.98
N MET A 97 5.07 -5.57 1.97
CA MET A 97 4.14 -5.02 0.97
C MET A 97 3.96 -5.94 -0.25
N ALA A 98 4.96 -6.77 -0.53
CA ALA A 98 4.91 -7.76 -1.60
C ALA A 98 4.08 -8.97 -1.16
N VAL A 99 3.34 -9.56 -2.10
CA VAL A 99 2.69 -10.85 -1.88
C VAL A 99 3.75 -11.92 -2.01
N GLU A 100 3.85 -12.82 -1.03
CA GLU A 100 4.59 -14.07 -1.20
C GLU A 100 3.96 -14.84 -2.38
N GLU A 101 4.65 -14.90 -3.52
CA GLU A 101 4.34 -15.88 -4.55
C GLU A 101 4.70 -17.26 -3.99
N ASN A 102 3.68 -18.01 -3.56
CA ASN A 102 3.76 -19.43 -3.23
C ASN A 102 3.52 -20.29 -4.47
#